data_AF-K9REY1-F1
#
_entry.id   AF-K9REY1-F1
#
_cell.length_a   1.000
_cell.length_b   1.000
_cell.length_c   1.000
_cell.angle_alpha   90.00
_cell.angle_beta   90.00
_cell.angle_gamma   90.00
#
_symmetry.space_group_name_H-M   'P 1'
#
loop_
_entity.id
_entity.type
_entity.pdbx_description
1 polymer ?
#
loop_
_entity_poly.entity_id
_entity_poly.type
_entity_poly.pdbx_seq_one_letter_code
_entity_poly.pdbx_strand_id
1 'polypeptide(L)' 'MPYDNFSLSRVKRDFNLTTVENQSFFPDIPPIEPSFYLNSALSEGLPLAIATGSEKARLELIIILGMLVWMIREG' A
#
# COMPACT_ATOMS: atom_id res chain seq x y z
N MET A 1 -9.01 -16.51 -27.99
CA MET A 1 -7.86 -15.71 -28.49
C MET A 1 -6.60 -16.26 -27.83
N PRO A 2 -5.51 -16.54 -28.55
CA PRO A 2 -4.21 -16.82 -27.92
C PRO A 2 -3.76 -15.59 -27.13
N TYR A 3 -3.21 -15.81 -25.94
CA TYR A 3 -2.85 -14.76 -24.97
C TYR A 3 -1.87 -13.73 -25.55
N ASP A 4 -0.99 -14.14 -26.47
CA ASP A 4 0.01 -13.28 -27.12
C ASP A 4 -0.56 -12.15 -27.97
N ASN A 5 -1.85 -12.21 -28.36
CA ASN A 5 -2.50 -11.19 -29.19
C ASN A 5 -3.60 -10.42 -28.43
N PHE A 6 -3.54 -10.43 -27.10
CA PHE A 6 -4.50 -9.71 -26.27
C PHE A 6 -4.28 -8.19 -26.33
N SER A 7 -5.34 -7.44 -26.58
CA SER A 7 -5.33 -5.97 -26.52
C SER A 7 -6.65 -5.46 -25.96
N LEU A 8 -6.58 -4.60 -24.94
CA LEU A 8 -7.74 -4.01 -24.29
C LEU A 8 -8.64 -3.29 -25.30
N SER A 9 -8.07 -2.60 -26.28
CA SER A 9 -8.79 -1.88 -27.32
C SER A 9 -9.64 -2.79 -28.22
N ARG A 10 -9.16 -4.01 -28.48
CA ARG A 10 -9.86 -5.01 -29.30
C ARG A 10 -11.03 -5.61 -28.54
N VAL A 11 -10.84 -5.94 -27.27
CA VAL A 11 -11.91 -6.45 -26.39
C VAL A 11 -13.00 -5.41 -26.20
N LYS A 12 -12.65 -4.14 -25.98
CA LYS A 12 -13.64 -3.04 -25.93
C LYS A 12 -14.50 -2.97 -27.19
N ARG A 13 -13.90 -3.16 -28.37
CA ARG A 13 -14.59 -3.11 -29.66
C ARG A 13 -15.45 -4.34 -29.92
N ASP A 14 -14.88 -5.53 -29.76
CA ASP A 14 -15.52 -6.80 -30.13
C ASP A 14 -16.72 -7.12 -29.23
N PHE A 15 -16.66 -6.69 -27.96
CA PHE A 15 -17.71 -6.91 -26.96
C PHE A 15 -18.52 -5.64 -26.64
N ASN A 16 -18.27 -4.54 -27.37
CA ASN A 16 -18.93 -3.25 -27.20
C ASN A 16 -18.92 -2.76 -25.73
N LEU A 17 -17.77 -2.87 -25.06
CA LEU A 17 -17.60 -2.56 -23.65
C LEU A 17 -17.22 -1.10 -23.44
N THR A 18 -17.84 -0.46 -22.46
CA THR A 18 -17.41 0.83 -21.92
C THR A 18 -16.45 0.60 -20.76
N THR A 19 -15.43 1.44 -20.66
CA THR A 19 -14.53 1.43 -19.49
C THR A 19 -15.06 2.42 -18.49
N VAL A 20 -15.23 1.99 -17.25
CA VAL A 20 -15.48 2.94 -16.16
C VAL A 20 -14.16 3.17 -15.45
N GLU A 21 -13.58 4.33 -15.72
CA GLU A 21 -12.36 4.79 -15.08
C GLU A 21 -12.72 5.53 -13.79
N ASN A 22 -11.73 5.68 -12.90
CA ASN A 22 -11.89 6.42 -11.66
C ASN A 22 -12.84 5.79 -10.62
N GLN A 23 -13.12 4.49 -10.74
CA GLN A 23 -13.69 3.72 -9.63
C GLN A 23 -12.56 3.23 -8.73
N SER A 24 -12.55 3.68 -7.47
CA SER A 24 -11.72 3.06 -6.45
C SER A 24 -12.32 1.68 -6.13
N PHE A 25 -11.53 0.62 -6.28
CA PHE A 25 -11.89 -0.71 -5.76
C PHE A 25 -11.93 -0.74 -4.22
N PHE A 26 -11.32 0.27 -3.59
CA PHE A 26 -11.34 0.42 -2.15
C PHE A 26 -12.59 1.20 -1.74
N PRO A 27 -13.38 0.68 -0.80
CA PRO A 27 -14.46 1.46 -0.20
C PRO A 27 -13.86 2.70 0.48
N ASP A 28 -14.62 3.79 0.47
CA ASP A 28 -14.26 4.97 1.26
C ASP A 28 -14.42 4.61 2.74
N ILE A 29 -13.29 4.39 3.40
CA ILE A 29 -13.23 4.03 4.82
C ILE A 29 -12.74 5.23 5.63
N PRO A 30 -13.38 5.52 6.78
CA PRO A 30 -12.89 6.58 7.65
C PRO A 30 -11.48 6.23 8.11
N PRO A 31 -10.58 7.22 8.20
CA PRO A 31 -9.23 7.00 8.71
C PRO A 31 -9.31 6.49 10.15
N ILE A 32 -8.45 5.53 10.47
CA ILE A 32 -8.32 4.98 11.82
C ILE A 32 -7.09 5.61 12.45
N GLU A 33 -7.23 6.08 13.70
CA GLU A 33 -6.07 6.57 14.43
C GLU A 33 -5.10 5.41 14.76
N PRO A 34 -3.81 5.57 14.47
CA PRO A 34 -2.81 4.58 14.83
C PRO A 34 -2.72 4.43 16.35
N SER A 35 -2.39 3.22 16.82
CA SER A 35 -2.23 2.95 18.24
C SER A 35 -1.09 3.79 18.85
N PHE A 36 -1.18 4.06 20.15
CA PHE A 36 -0.14 4.80 20.88
C PHE A 36 1.27 4.21 20.68
N TYR A 37 1.39 2.88 20.70
CA TYR A 37 2.65 2.17 20.50
C TYR A 37 3.18 2.36 19.07
N LEU A 38 2.30 2.29 18.06
CA LEU A 38 2.69 2.53 16.67
C LEU A 38 3.15 3.97 16.48
N ASN A 39 2.42 4.94 17.04
CA ASN A 39 2.80 6.35 16.96
C ASN A 39 4.16 6.61 17.64
N SER A 40 4.39 6.04 18.81
CA SER A 40 5.67 6.16 19.53
C SER A 40 6.82 5.54 18.73
N ALA A 41 6.63 4.31 18.22
CA ALA A 41 7.63 3.60 17.43
C ALA A 41 7.98 4.33 16.13
N LEU A 42 6.99 4.88 15.41
CA LEU A 42 7.23 5.70 14.23
C LEU A 42 7.92 7.02 14.58
N SER A 43 7.53 7.69 15.68
CA SER A 43 8.16 8.95 16.09
C SER A 43 9.65 8.79 16.39
N GLU A 44 10.06 7.67 16.97
CA GLU A 44 11.47 7.37 17.24
C GLU A 44 12.22 6.85 16.01
N GLY A 45 11.56 6.03 15.19
CA GLY A 45 12.17 5.38 14.03
C GLY A 45 12.27 6.26 12.78
N LEU A 46 11.35 7.21 12.59
CA LEU A 46 11.33 8.11 11.41
C LEU A 46 12.62 8.94 11.27
N PRO A 47 13.15 9.60 12.32
CA PRO A 47 14.42 10.31 12.24
C PRO A 47 15.59 9.42 11.82
N LEU A 48 15.65 8.18 12.32
CA LEU A 48 16.67 7.19 11.96
C LEU A 48 16.54 6.75 10.50
N ALA A 49 15.30 6.53 10.06
CA ALA A 49 14.98 6.14 8.70
C ALA A 49 15.35 7.23 7.68
N ILE A 50 15.16 8.50 8.03
CA ILE A 50 15.53 9.65 7.20
C ILE A 50 17.06 9.80 7.14
N ALA A 51 17.76 9.57 8.26
CA ALA A 51 19.23 9.64 8.32
C ALA A 51 19.92 8.50 7.53
N THR A 52 19.25 7.37 7.32
CA THR A 52 19.79 6.18 6.64
C THR A 52 19.84 6.33 5.10
N GLY A 53 19.30 7.43 4.54
CA GLY A 53 19.66 7.94 3.20
C GLY A 53 19.05 7.24 1.98
N SER A 54 18.38 6.09 2.11
CA SER A 54 17.70 5.41 0.99
C SER A 54 16.20 5.26 1.24
N GLU A 55 15.38 5.53 0.22
CA GLU A 55 13.94 5.25 0.23
C GLU A 55 13.63 3.80 0.60
N LYS A 56 14.48 2.85 0.18
CA LYS A 56 14.30 1.43 0.52
C LYS A 56 14.44 1.18 2.02
N ALA A 57 15.53 1.66 2.62
CA ALA A 57 15.79 1.48 4.06
C ALA A 57 14.69 2.17 4.90
N ARG A 58 14.16 3.30 4.41
CA ARG A 58 13.04 3.99 5.05
C ARG A 58 11.76 3.17 5.04
N LEU A 59 11.42 2.55 3.91
CA LEU A 59 10.24 1.68 3.81
C LEU A 59 10.40 0.42 4.65
N GLU A 60 11.58 -0.20 4.64
CA GLU A 60 11.88 -1.38 5.47
C GLU A 60 11.71 -1.06 6.96
N LEU A 61 12.20 0.10 7.42
CA LEU A 61 12.03 0.52 8.82
C LEU A 61 10.55 0.75 9.19
N ILE A 62 9.77 1.42 8.33
CA ILE A 62 8.34 1.64 8.61
C ILE A 62 7.58 0.31 8.72
N ILE A 63 7.86 -0.65 7.82
CA ILE A 63 7.24 -1.97 7.83
C ILE A 63 7.63 -2.76 9.08
N ILE A 64 8.93 -2.77 9.42
CA ILE A 64 9.44 -3.50 10.59
C ILE A 64 8.84 -2.95 11.89
N LEU A 65 8.73 -1.63 12.04
CA LEU A 65 8.14 -1.02 13.24
C LEU A 65 6.65 -1.39 13.40
N GLY A 66 5.90 -1.40 12.30
CA GLY A 66 4.51 -1.87 12.31
C GLY A 66 4.39 -3.34 12.73
N MET A 67 5.26 -4.20 12.21
CA MET A 67 5.30 -5.63 12.56
C MET A 67 5.71 -5.86 14.02
N LEU A 68 6.67 -5.08 14.54
CA LEU A 68 7.14 -5.20 15.91
C LEU A 68 6.04 -4.80 16.90
N VAL A 69 5.29 -3.74 16.61
CA VAL A 69 4.13 -3.33 17.42
C VAL A 69 3.03 -4.40 17.41
N TRP A 70 2.80 -5.06 16.26
CA TRP A 70 1.89 -6.19 16.18
C TRP A 70 2.39 -7.39 17.00
N MET A 71 3.67 -7.76 16.89
CA MET A 71 4.25 -8.85 17.69
C MET A 71 4.17 -8.58 19.21
N ILE A 72 4.29 -7.34 19.66
CA ILE A 72 4.16 -6.98 21.09
C ILE A 72 2.70 -7.07 21.56
N ARG A 73 1.73 -6.81 20.68
CA ARG A 73 0.31 -6.76 21.05
C ARG A 73 -0.39 -8.12 20.93
N GLU A 74 0.02 -8.95 19.98
CA GLU A 74 -0.54 -10.27 19.70
C GLU A 74 0.26 -11.46 20.29
N GLY A 75 1.33 -11.18 21.06
CA GLY A 75 2.19 -12.17 21.71
C GLY A 75 1.80 -12.55 23.14
#